data_AF-A0AAJ0HNN3-F1
#
_entry.id   AF-A0AAJ0HNN3-F1
#
_cell.length_a   1.000
_cell.length_b   1.000
_cell.length_c   1.000
_cell.angle_alpha   90.00
_cell.angle_beta   90.00
_cell.angle_gamma   90.00
#
_symmetry.space_group_name_H-M   'P 1'
#
loop_
_entity.id
_entity.type
_entity.pdbx_description
1 polymer ?
#
loop_
_entity_poly.entity_id
_entity_poly.type
_entity_poly.pdbx_seq_one_letter_code
_entity_poly.pdbx_strand_id
1 'polypeptide(L)'
;MLSLATLLTLLLPTLANPINTTTSDPCAAIRCKSGYTCTATNSTAQCTPIAAGRQCGPKVCALGEDCCNESCGVCTPPGGFCTQQFCEPTGPVCGRGKCYAGQVCCNASCGICTPPDGFCTMKFCG
;
A
#
# COMPACT_ATOMS: atom_id res chain seq x y z
N MET A 1 44.75 -36.98 -60.41
CA MET A 1 45.10 -35.59 -60.80
C MET A 1 44.21 -34.66 -59.99
N LEU A 2 44.81 -33.78 -59.20
CA LEU A 2 44.13 -32.76 -58.37
C LEU A 2 43.34 -31.77 -59.23
N SER A 3 42.24 -31.23 -58.70
CA SER A 3 42.01 -29.77 -58.76
C SER A 3 41.29 -29.30 -57.49
N LEU A 4 41.87 -28.25 -56.90
CA LEU A 4 41.47 -27.60 -55.66
C LEU A 4 40.27 -26.67 -55.84
N ALA A 5 39.59 -26.43 -54.71
CA ALA A 5 38.81 -25.23 -54.38
C ALA A 5 37.38 -25.13 -54.90
N THR A 6 36.41 -25.37 -54.01
CA THR A 6 35.46 -24.34 -53.51
C THR A 6 34.61 -25.00 -52.42
N LEU A 7 34.99 -24.95 -51.15
CA LEU A 7 34.52 -23.93 -50.20
C LEU A 7 33.00 -23.71 -50.31
N LEU A 8 32.21 -24.46 -49.53
CA LEU A 8 30.90 -23.97 -49.07
C LEU A 8 30.52 -24.57 -47.71
N THR A 9 31.31 -24.20 -46.71
CA THR A 9 30.94 -24.29 -45.30
C THR A 9 29.80 -23.30 -45.00
N LEU A 10 28.55 -23.71 -45.24
CA LEU A 10 27.35 -22.95 -44.85
C LEU A 10 26.69 -23.59 -43.62
N LEU A 11 27.39 -23.54 -42.49
CA LEU A 11 26.74 -23.55 -41.17
C LEU A 11 27.46 -22.49 -40.34
N LEU A 12 27.12 -21.23 -40.62
CA LEU A 12 27.34 -20.14 -39.69
C LEU A 12 26.65 -20.57 -38.38
N PRO A 13 27.35 -20.76 -37.25
CA PRO A 13 26.68 -20.63 -35.98
C PRO A 13 26.11 -19.21 -35.99
N THR A 14 24.79 -19.11 -35.91
CA THR A 14 24.14 -17.85 -35.64
C THR A 14 24.94 -17.16 -34.56
N LEU A 15 25.33 -15.92 -34.83
CA LEU A 15 25.82 -15.00 -33.82
C LEU A 15 24.75 -15.00 -32.71
N ALA A 16 24.94 -15.86 -31.70
CA ALA A 16 24.42 -15.58 -30.39
C ALA A 16 25.10 -14.29 -30.03
N ASN A 17 24.42 -13.18 -30.33
CA ASN A 17 24.69 -11.92 -29.69
C ASN A 17 24.96 -12.25 -28.22
N PRO A 18 26.05 -11.75 -27.61
CA PRO A 18 26.05 -11.73 -26.17
C PRO A 18 24.77 -10.99 -25.80
N ILE A 19 23.81 -11.71 -25.21
CA ILE A 19 22.78 -11.03 -24.45
C ILE A 19 23.62 -10.33 -23.40
N ASN A 20 23.90 -9.06 -23.61
CA ASN A 20 24.54 -8.22 -22.63
C ASN A 20 23.47 -8.05 -21.55
N THR A 21 23.32 -9.08 -20.71
CA THR A 21 22.39 -9.18 -19.57
C THR A 21 22.83 -8.26 -18.43
N THR A 22 23.37 -7.09 -18.76
CA THR A 22 23.71 -6.02 -17.80
C THR A 22 22.60 -4.99 -17.70
N THR A 23 21.37 -5.32 -18.07
CA THR A 23 20.19 -4.71 -17.44
C THR A 23 19.81 -5.57 -16.24
N SER A 24 20.66 -5.58 -15.22
CA SER A 24 20.30 -6.13 -13.92
C SER A 24 19.20 -5.24 -13.35
N ASP A 25 17.94 -5.60 -13.58
CA ASP A 25 16.85 -4.98 -12.86
C ASP A 25 17.05 -5.30 -11.36
N PRO A 26 17.40 -4.31 -10.53
CA PRO A 26 17.67 -4.56 -9.12
C PRO A 26 16.41 -5.02 -8.38
N CYS A 27 15.22 -4.80 -8.95
CA CYS A 27 13.95 -5.24 -8.40
C CYS A 27 13.60 -6.71 -8.71
N ALA A 28 14.35 -7.40 -9.57
CA ALA A 28 14.04 -8.77 -9.97
C ALA A 28 14.26 -9.81 -8.85
N ALA A 29 15.17 -9.55 -7.90
CA ALA A 29 15.55 -10.49 -6.85
C ALA A 29 14.97 -10.17 -5.47
N ILE A 30 14.40 -8.98 -5.27
CA ILE A 30 13.89 -8.52 -3.98
C ILE A 30 12.36 -8.64 -3.92
N ARG A 31 11.84 -9.04 -2.76
CA ARG A 31 10.41 -8.99 -2.45
C ARG A 31 10.20 -8.02 -1.30
N CYS A 32 9.53 -6.91 -1.59
CA CYS A 32 9.17 -5.94 -0.55
C CYS A 32 8.05 -6.49 0.35
N LYS A 33 8.01 -6.02 1.61
CA LYS A 33 6.88 -6.28 2.53
C LYS A 33 5.59 -5.71 1.93
N SER A 34 4.43 -6.29 2.27
CA SER A 34 3.12 -5.70 1.96
C SER A 34 3.09 -4.21 2.29
N GLY A 35 2.59 -3.41 1.35
CA GLY A 35 2.53 -1.95 1.45
C GLY A 35 3.69 -1.20 0.81
N TYR A 36 4.67 -1.91 0.25
CA TYR A 36 5.84 -1.33 -0.40
C TYR A 36 5.99 -1.87 -1.84
N THR A 37 6.39 -1.00 -2.76
CA THR A 37 6.78 -1.36 -4.14
C THR A 37 8.29 -1.22 -4.29
N CYS A 38 8.90 -2.06 -5.11
CA CYS A 38 10.30 -1.89 -5.46
C CYS A 38 10.45 -0.78 -6.51
N THR A 39 11.35 0.15 -6.25
CA THR A 39 11.76 1.20 -7.18
C THR A 39 13.26 1.08 -7.42
N ALA A 40 13.67 1.03 -8.69
CA ALA A 40 15.07 1.01 -9.08
C ALA A 40 15.58 2.45 -9.13
N THR A 41 16.43 2.83 -8.16
CA THR A 41 17.06 4.16 -8.10
C THR A 41 18.58 3.97 -8.15
N ASN A 42 19.27 4.59 -9.11
CA ASN A 42 20.74 4.51 -9.27
C ASN A 42 21.28 3.06 -9.22
N SER A 43 20.62 2.13 -9.94
CA SER A 43 20.97 0.70 -9.96
C SER A 43 20.85 -0.04 -8.62
N THR A 44 20.18 0.57 -7.64
CA THR A 44 19.82 -0.07 -6.36
C THR A 44 18.31 -0.22 -6.25
N ALA A 45 17.88 -1.32 -5.65
CA ALA A 45 16.47 -1.56 -5.36
C ALA A 45 16.11 -0.92 -4.02
N GLN A 46 15.08 -0.09 -4.02
CA GLN A 46 14.52 0.51 -2.82
C GLN A 46 13.04 0.16 -2.70
N CYS A 47 12.65 -0.43 -1.57
CA CYS A 47 11.24 -0.61 -1.23
C CYS A 47 10.66 0.71 -0.73
N THR A 48 9.81 1.34 -1.53
CA THR A 48 9.11 2.58 -1.17
C THR A 48 7.65 2.29 -0.85
N PRO A 49 7.02 3.00 0.10
CA PRO A 49 5.59 2.85 0.36
C PRO A 49 4.77 3.09 -0.91
N ILE A 50 3.80 2.22 -1.18
CA ILE A 50 2.87 2.43 -2.29
C ILE A 50 1.90 3.53 -1.84
N ALA A 51 1.91 4.66 -2.55
CA ALA A 51 1.13 5.83 -2.20
C ALA A 51 -0.36 5.63 -2.50
N ALA A 52 -1.08 4.95 -1.59
CA ALA A 52 -2.48 5.21 -1.17
C ALA A 52 -3.02 4.00 -0.38
N GLY A 53 -3.01 4.09 0.94
CA GLY A 53 -3.72 3.15 1.81
C GLY A 53 -5.23 3.37 1.83
N ARG A 54 -6.01 2.42 2.36
CA ARG A 54 -7.47 2.60 2.55
C ARG A 54 -7.77 3.28 3.89
N GLN A 55 -8.74 4.20 3.92
CA GLN A 55 -9.23 4.74 5.19
C GLN A 55 -9.85 3.62 6.04
N CYS A 56 -9.54 3.62 7.33
CA CYS A 56 -9.98 2.67 8.34
C CYS A 56 -10.24 3.42 9.63
N GLY A 57 -11.48 3.86 9.84
CA GLY A 57 -11.80 4.73 10.96
C GLY A 57 -10.92 5.98 11.00
N PRO A 58 -10.17 6.22 12.09
CA PRO A 58 -9.26 7.35 12.21
C PRO A 58 -7.84 7.12 11.66
N LYS A 59 -7.56 5.94 11.11
CA LYS A 59 -6.25 5.62 10.51
C LYS A 59 -6.41 5.32 9.02
N VAL A 60 -5.29 5.39 8.30
CA VAL A 60 -5.18 4.84 6.94
C VAL A 60 -4.36 3.57 7.04
N CYS A 61 -4.91 2.45 6.60
CA CYS A 61 -4.19 1.17 6.60
C CYS A 61 -3.05 1.20 5.59
N ALA A 62 -1.97 0.46 5.85
CA ALA A 62 -0.92 0.33 4.86
C ALA A 62 -1.47 -0.37 3.61
N LEU A 63 -0.85 -0.13 2.45
CA LEU A 63 -1.35 -0.73 1.22
C LEU A 63 -1.24 -2.26 1.29
N GLY A 64 -2.29 -2.96 0.89
CA GLY A 64 -2.38 -4.42 1.03
C GLY A 64 -2.72 -4.91 2.43
N GLU A 65 -3.06 -4.04 3.38
CA GLU A 65 -3.77 -4.41 4.61
C GLU A 65 -5.28 -4.20 4.47
N ASP A 66 -6.04 -5.00 5.20
CA ASP A 66 -7.48 -4.85 5.35
C ASP A 66 -7.80 -4.04 6.62
N CYS A 67 -8.73 -3.09 6.53
CA CYS A 67 -9.35 -2.55 7.75
C CYS A 67 -10.15 -3.67 8.40
N CYS A 68 -9.61 -4.11 9.54
CA CYS A 68 -10.25 -5.06 10.42
C CYS A 68 -11.38 -4.37 11.17
N ASN A 69 -11.10 -3.23 11.82
CA ASN A 69 -12.06 -2.55 12.68
C ASN A 69 -12.10 -1.04 12.43
N GLU A 70 -13.14 -0.61 11.71
CA GLU A 70 -13.40 0.80 11.38
C GLU A 70 -13.65 1.67 12.62
N SER A 71 -14.21 1.14 13.72
CA SER A 71 -14.43 1.94 14.93
C SER A 71 -13.11 2.29 15.62
N CYS A 72 -12.10 1.45 15.46
CA CYS A 72 -10.83 1.54 16.16
C CYS A 72 -9.65 1.95 15.26
N GLY A 73 -9.84 1.92 13.94
CA GLY A 73 -8.78 2.05 12.95
C GLY A 73 -7.75 0.92 13.02
N VAL A 74 -8.21 -0.32 13.24
CA VAL A 74 -7.31 -1.49 13.27
C VAL A 74 -7.18 -2.05 11.86
N CYS A 75 -5.93 -2.15 11.41
CA CYS A 75 -5.54 -2.73 10.13
C CYS A 75 -4.90 -4.09 10.39
N THR A 76 -5.14 -5.04 9.49
CA THR A 76 -4.58 -6.40 9.58
C THR A 76 -4.09 -6.85 8.20
N PRO A 77 -3.07 -7.72 8.12
CA PRO A 77 -2.70 -8.35 6.86
C PRO A 77 -3.86 -9.17 6.26
N PRO A 78 -3.86 -9.44 4.95
CA PRO A 78 -4.87 -10.29 4.32
C PRO A 78 -4.89 -11.68 4.95
N GLY A 79 -6.08 -12.18 5.31
CA GLY A 79 -6.25 -13.45 6.03
C GLY A 79 -5.78 -13.43 7.49
N GLY A 80 -5.37 -12.27 8.00
CA GLY A 80 -5.06 -12.07 9.41
C GLY A 80 -6.30 -12.19 10.29
N PHE A 81 -6.10 -12.59 11.54
CA PHE A 81 -7.18 -12.64 12.52
C PHE A 81 -7.69 -11.22 12.81
N CYS A 82 -9.01 -11.08 12.91
CA CYS A 82 -9.67 -9.81 13.15
C CYS A 82 -10.73 -9.93 14.24
N THR A 83 -10.69 -9.03 15.22
CA THR A 83 -11.72 -8.89 16.24
C THR A 83 -12.44 -7.55 16.12
N GLN A 84 -13.77 -7.64 15.97
CA GLN A 84 -14.65 -6.48 16.01
C GLN A 84 -14.96 -6.10 17.45
N GLN A 85 -14.01 -5.43 18.09
CA GLN A 85 -14.17 -4.87 19.43
C GLN A 85 -14.69 -3.44 19.40
N PHE A 86 -15.51 -3.07 20.38
CA PHE A 86 -15.80 -1.67 20.65
C PHE A 86 -14.58 -1.03 21.29
N CYS A 87 -14.07 0.05 20.70
CA CYS A 87 -13.04 0.86 21.33
C CYS A 87 -13.65 1.85 22.31
N GLU A 88 -12.89 2.19 23.35
CA GLU A 88 -13.27 3.28 24.23
C GLU A 88 -13.04 4.62 23.50
N PRO A 89 -13.96 5.60 23.60
CA PRO A 89 -13.76 6.89 22.95
C PRO A 89 -12.66 7.69 23.66
N THR A 90 -11.54 7.89 22.98
CA THR A 90 -10.36 8.61 23.48
C THR A 90 -10.23 10.04 22.95
N GLY A 91 -11.16 10.47 22.10
CA GLY A 91 -11.21 11.79 21.49
C GLY A 91 -11.87 12.86 22.37
N PRO A 92 -12.18 14.04 21.79
CA PRO A 92 -12.79 15.14 22.53
C PRO A 92 -14.17 14.79 23.07
N VAL A 93 -14.57 15.43 24.17
CA VAL A 93 -15.94 15.38 24.68
C VAL A 93 -16.89 16.03 23.67
N CYS A 94 -18.03 15.39 23.44
CA CYS A 94 -19.07 15.87 22.54
C CYS A 94 -20.45 15.60 23.13
N GLY A 95 -21.03 16.61 23.78
CA GLY A 95 -22.31 16.46 24.47
C GLY A 95 -22.24 15.47 25.64
N ARG A 96 -23.11 14.46 25.61
CA ARG A 96 -23.17 13.39 26.61
C ARG A 96 -22.13 12.28 26.38
N GLY A 97 -21.36 12.35 25.28
CA GLY A 97 -20.38 11.33 24.91
C GLY A 97 -18.98 11.88 24.67
N LYS A 98 -18.10 11.02 24.18
CA LYS A 98 -16.77 11.37 23.66
C LYS A 98 -16.63 10.83 22.25
N CYS A 99 -15.87 11.54 21.42
CA CYS A 99 -15.53 11.08 20.08
C CYS A 99 -14.44 10.02 20.11
N TYR A 100 -14.30 9.26 19.02
CA TYR A 100 -13.16 8.38 18.85
C TYR A 100 -11.88 9.16 18.54
N ALA A 101 -10.73 8.50 18.70
CA ALA A 101 -9.45 9.07 18.28
C ALA A 101 -9.55 9.61 16.84
N GLY A 102 -8.90 10.73 16.53
CA GLY A 102 -8.89 11.32 15.18
C GLY A 102 -10.19 11.97 14.72
N GLN A 103 -11.27 11.91 15.50
CA GLN A 103 -12.51 12.63 15.21
C GLN A 103 -12.58 13.97 15.97
N VAL A 104 -13.38 14.89 15.45
CA VAL A 104 -13.73 16.17 16.10
C VAL A 104 -15.21 16.18 16.50
N CYS A 105 -15.55 16.93 17.54
CA CYS A 105 -16.95 17.13 17.90
C CYS A 105 -17.61 18.05 16.88
N CYS A 106 -18.57 17.51 16.12
CA CYS A 106 -19.32 18.25 15.14
C CYS A 106 -20.52 18.94 15.79
N ASN A 107 -21.31 18.22 16.58
CA ASN A 107 -22.51 18.77 17.19
C ASN A 107 -22.68 18.25 18.61
N ALA A 108 -22.31 19.08 19.58
CA ALA A 108 -22.38 18.75 21.00
C ALA A 108 -23.83 18.54 21.50
N SER A 109 -24.83 19.20 20.92
CA SER A 109 -26.23 18.99 21.32
C SER A 109 -26.69 17.56 21.03
N CYS A 110 -26.21 16.99 19.92
CA CYS A 110 -26.59 15.65 19.46
C CYS A 110 -25.53 14.57 19.77
N GLY A 111 -24.38 14.94 20.34
CA GLY A 111 -23.24 14.03 20.52
C GLY A 111 -22.67 13.49 19.20
N ILE A 112 -22.74 14.26 18.10
CA ILE A 112 -22.29 13.82 16.78
C ILE A 112 -20.82 14.18 16.59
N CYS A 113 -20.01 13.17 16.29
CA CYS A 113 -18.59 13.27 15.95
C CYS A 113 -18.38 13.07 14.45
N THR A 114 -17.38 13.72 13.87
CA THR A 114 -17.04 13.62 12.43
C THR A 114 -15.52 13.65 12.25
N PRO A 115 -14.95 13.18 11.12
CA PRO A 115 -13.54 13.41 10.81
C PRO A 115 -13.19 14.91 10.76
N PRO A 116 -11.91 15.32 10.85
CA PRO A 116 -11.51 16.73 10.90
C PRO A 116 -12.04 17.59 9.73
N ASP A 117 -12.27 16.98 8.57
CA ASP A 117 -12.81 17.63 7.37
C ASP A 117 -14.18 17.07 6.94
N GLY A 118 -14.83 16.33 7.83
CA GLY A 118 -16.14 15.72 7.57
C GLY A 118 -17.26 16.75 7.55
N PHE A 119 -18.29 16.48 6.75
CA PHE A 119 -19.48 17.33 6.74
C PHE A 119 -20.15 17.35 8.12
N CYS A 120 -20.66 18.51 8.52
CA CYS A 120 -21.27 18.70 9.82
C CYS A 120 -22.62 19.43 9.69
N THR A 121 -23.67 18.81 10.22
CA THR A 121 -25.00 19.42 10.30
C THR A 121 -25.27 19.88 11.74
N MET A 122 -25.41 21.19 11.90
CA MET A 122 -25.81 21.78 13.17
C MET A 122 -27.33 21.74 13.29
N LYS A 123 -27.80 20.97 14.27
CA LYS A 123 -29.19 20.93 14.71
C LYS A 123 -29.24 20.79 16.23
N PHE A 124 -30.32 21.23 16.85
CA PHE A 124 -30.51 21.03 18.27
C PHE A 124 -31.15 19.65 18.52
N CYS A 125 -30.56 18.87 19.43
CA CYS A 125 -31.12 17.64 19.96
C CYS A 125 -31.27 17.83 21.48
N GLY A 126 -32.51 17.82 21.97
CA GLY A 126 -32.84 17.90 23.40
C GLY A 126 -32.77 16.53 24.06
#